data_AF-A0AA97EPM0-F1
#
_entry.id   AF-A0AA97EPM0-F1
#
_cell.length_a   1.000
_cell.length_b   1.000
_cell.length_c   1.000
_cell.angle_alpha   90.00
_cell.angle_beta   90.00
_cell.angle_gamma   90.00
#
_symmetry.space_group_name_H-M   'P 1'
#
loop_
_entity.id
_entity.type
_entity.pdbx_description
1 polymer ?
#
loop_
_entity_poly.entity_id
_entity_poly.type
_entity_poly.pdbx_seq_one_letter_code
_entity_poly.pdbx_strand_id
1 'polypeptide(L)'
;MQYNATSPEDYISQVPEERQNALKKLRKVINDNLPKDFEEGIIYKMIGYYVPHSVYPNGYHCDPKTPLPFMSFASQKNSVNLYHSGIYAKKELHDWFVNEYPKHCKRKLDMGKSCIRFKYLDDIPFELIGELTRKMTCQEWIDIYESAIKNRKK
;
A
#
# COMPACT_ATOMS: atom_id res chain seq x y z
N MET A 1 -16.38 2.42 -3.71
CA MET A 1 -16.81 3.59 -4.51
C MET A 1 -15.69 3.90 -5.48
N GLN A 2 -15.98 4.46 -6.64
CA GLN A 2 -14.92 4.95 -7.54
C GLN A 2 -14.89 6.47 -7.42
N TYR A 3 -13.72 7.00 -7.06
CA TYR A 3 -13.47 8.43 -7.00
C TYR A 3 -12.60 8.78 -8.21
N ASN A 4 -12.99 9.80 -8.97
CA ASN A 4 -12.17 10.31 -10.06
C ASN A 4 -11.34 11.45 -9.48
N ALA A 5 -10.24 11.08 -8.83
CA ALA A 5 -9.33 12.01 -8.17
C ALA A 5 -8.07 12.22 -9.01
N THR A 6 -7.56 13.44 -9.00
CA THR A 6 -6.33 13.84 -9.72
C THR A 6 -5.12 13.94 -8.81
N SER A 7 -5.32 14.01 -7.48
CA SER A 7 -4.27 14.01 -6.47
C SER A 7 -4.71 13.26 -5.21
N PRO A 8 -3.79 12.87 -4.31
CA PRO A 8 -4.15 12.27 -3.03
C PRO A 8 -5.02 13.18 -2.14
N GLU A 9 -4.83 14.50 -2.23
CA GLU A 9 -5.62 15.48 -1.49
C GLU A 9 -7.06 15.55 -2.02
N ASP A 10 -7.20 15.58 -3.34
CA ASP A 10 -8.47 15.52 -4.05
C ASP A 10 -9.20 14.20 -3.79
N TYR A 11 -8.47 13.08 -3.72
CA TYR A 11 -9.06 11.80 -3.31
C TYR A 11 -9.65 11.87 -1.90
N ILE A 12 -8.91 12.42 -0.94
CA ILE A 12 -9.36 12.52 0.45
C ILE A 12 -10.55 13.48 0.56
N SER A 13 -10.59 14.59 -0.19
CA SER A 13 -11.73 15.53 -0.13
C SER A 13 -13.04 14.91 -0.62
N GLN A 14 -12.97 13.95 -1.55
CA GLN A 14 -14.13 13.26 -2.12
C GLN A 14 -14.68 12.11 -1.25
N VAL A 15 -13.94 11.63 -0.23
CA VAL A 15 -14.46 10.57 0.66
C VAL A 15 -15.37 11.14 1.75
N PRO A 16 -16.26 10.31 2.35
CA PRO A 16 -17.06 10.72 3.50
C PRO A 16 -16.22 11.35 4.61
N GLU A 17 -16.72 12.44 5.20
CA GLU A 17 -16.01 13.27 6.18
C GLU A 17 -15.45 12.43 7.36
N GLU A 18 -16.25 11.49 7.86
CA GLU A 18 -15.90 10.53 8.90
C GLU A 18 -14.63 9.71 8.60
N ARG A 19 -14.26 9.54 7.32
CA ARG A 19 -13.09 8.77 6.86
C ARG A 19 -11.89 9.64 6.55
N GLN A 20 -12.11 10.93 6.32
CA GLN A 20 -11.04 11.84 5.91
C GLN A 20 -9.91 11.86 6.93
N ASN A 21 -10.24 11.92 8.23
CA ASN A 21 -9.23 11.97 9.27
C ASN A 21 -8.37 10.68 9.30
N ALA A 22 -9.00 9.51 9.20
CA ALA A 22 -8.31 8.24 9.15
C ALA A 22 -7.38 8.13 7.92
N LEU A 23 -7.84 8.57 6.75
CA LEU A 23 -7.03 8.57 5.53
C LEU A 23 -5.89 9.58 5.57
N LYS A 24 -6.10 10.79 6.11
CA LYS A 24 -5.04 11.79 6.31
C LYS A 24 -3.95 11.25 7.23
N LYS A 25 -4.35 10.61 8.34
CA LYS A 25 -3.41 10.00 9.28
C LYS A 25 -2.67 8.83 8.65
N LEU A 26 -3.36 7.96 7.90
CA LEU A 26 -2.73 6.85 7.18
C LEU A 26 -1.72 7.35 6.15
N ARG A 27 -2.09 8.34 5.34
CA ARG A 27 -1.21 8.99 4.36
C ARG A 27 0.04 9.56 5.02
N LYS A 28 -0.14 10.32 6.11
CA LYS A 28 0.96 10.91 6.87
C LYS A 28 1.92 9.84 7.38
N VAL A 29 1.38 8.79 8.01
CA VAL A 29 2.19 7.67 8.53
C VAL A 29 2.97 7.02 7.40
N ILE A 30 2.34 6.69 6.27
CA ILE A 30 3.06 6.06 5.18
C ILE A 30 4.17 6.99 4.67
N ASN A 31 3.90 8.27 4.42
CA ASN A 31 4.89 9.23 3.93
C ASN A 31 6.06 9.44 4.90
N ASP A 32 5.80 9.51 6.21
CA ASP A 32 6.83 9.68 7.24
C ASP A 32 7.76 8.44 7.36
N ASN A 33 7.35 7.29 6.80
CA ASN A 33 8.09 6.03 6.88
C ASN A 33 8.35 5.37 5.53
N LEU A 34 8.02 6.04 4.43
CA LEU A 34 8.25 5.54 3.09
C LEU A 34 9.75 5.56 2.81
N PRO A 35 10.36 4.44 2.40
CA PRO A 35 11.76 4.42 2.01
C PRO A 35 12.03 5.39 0.84
N LYS A 36 13.30 5.75 0.68
CA LYS A 36 13.73 6.55 -0.47
C LYS A 36 13.38 5.85 -1.79
N ASP A 37 13.28 6.65 -2.84
CA ASP A 37 13.06 6.22 -4.22
C ASP A 37 11.64 5.69 -4.52
N PHE A 38 10.72 5.80 -3.57
CA PHE A 38 9.29 5.70 -3.83
C PHE A 38 8.65 7.09 -3.97
N GLU A 39 7.60 7.17 -4.79
CA GLU A 39 6.77 8.36 -4.97
C GLU A 39 5.31 8.08 -4.63
N GLU A 40 4.60 9.13 -4.18
CA GLU A 40 3.16 9.11 -3.93
C GLU A 40 2.39 9.65 -5.14
N GLY A 41 1.25 9.07 -5.46
CA GLY A 41 0.33 9.62 -6.45
C GLY A 41 -0.99 8.88 -6.52
N ILE A 42 -1.73 9.09 -7.60
CA ILE A 42 -2.94 8.33 -7.90
C ILE A 42 -2.59 7.19 -8.86
N ILE A 43 -2.75 5.95 -8.39
CA ILE A 43 -2.59 4.74 -9.19
C ILE A 43 -3.84 3.88 -9.06
N TYR A 44 -4.35 3.37 -10.19
CA TYR A 44 -5.59 2.58 -10.23
C TYR A 44 -6.78 3.27 -9.51
N LYS A 45 -6.90 4.60 -9.61
CA LYS A 45 -7.91 5.44 -8.94
C LYS A 45 -7.85 5.42 -7.40
N MET A 46 -6.70 5.07 -6.83
CA MET A 46 -6.45 5.02 -5.39
C MET A 46 -5.18 5.80 -5.07
N ILE A 47 -5.02 6.20 -3.81
CA ILE A 47 -3.74 6.76 -3.36
C ILE A 47 -2.74 5.61 -3.32
N GLY A 48 -1.63 5.77 -4.05
CA GLY A 48 -0.63 4.73 -4.18
C GLY A 48 0.78 5.25 -4.07
N TYR A 49 1.65 4.28 -3.78
CA TYR A 49 3.09 4.42 -3.66
C TYR A 49 3.73 3.47 -4.65
N TYR A 50 4.63 4.00 -5.46
CA TYR A 50 5.21 3.28 -6.57
C TYR A 50 6.67 3.67 -6.76
N VAL A 51 7.41 2.81 -7.46
CA VAL A 51 8.76 3.13 -7.92
C VAL A 51 8.62 3.91 -9.24
N PRO A 52 9.10 5.15 -9.32
CA PRO A 52 8.98 5.98 -10.52
C PRO A 52 9.88 5.46 -11.65
N HIS A 53 9.57 5.83 -12.89
CA HIS A 53 10.36 5.44 -14.06
C HIS A 53 11.80 5.96 -14.04
N SER A 54 12.06 7.05 -13.32
CA SER A 54 13.41 7.57 -13.08
C SER A 54 14.31 6.56 -12.35
N VAL A 55 13.72 5.72 -11.50
CA VAL A 55 14.42 4.69 -10.72
C VAL A 55 14.32 3.33 -11.40
N TYR A 56 13.14 2.97 -11.93
CA TYR A 56 12.90 1.71 -12.63
C TYR A 56 12.24 1.95 -14.01
N PRO A 57 13.02 2.14 -15.08
CA PRO A 57 12.51 2.53 -16.39
C PRO A 57 11.52 1.55 -17.02
N ASN A 58 11.67 0.25 -16.73
CA ASN A 58 10.85 -0.81 -17.32
C ASN A 58 9.38 -0.78 -16.87
N GLY A 59 9.08 -0.14 -15.73
CA GLY A 59 7.71 -0.02 -15.23
C GLY A 59 7.01 -1.34 -14.97
N TYR A 60 5.69 -1.31 -14.92
CA TYR A 60 4.88 -2.48 -14.65
C TYR A 60 4.81 -3.43 -15.87
N HIS A 61 5.05 -4.73 -15.68
CA HIS A 61 5.15 -5.73 -16.75
C HIS A 61 3.91 -5.89 -17.63
N CYS A 62 2.70 -5.60 -17.12
CA CYS A 62 1.50 -5.64 -17.97
C CYS A 62 1.33 -4.35 -18.78
N ASP A 63 1.76 -3.21 -18.23
CA ASP A 63 1.71 -1.91 -18.89
C ASP A 63 2.94 -1.09 -18.49
N PRO A 64 4.00 -1.10 -19.33
CA PRO A 64 5.26 -0.42 -19.03
C PRO A 64 5.14 1.10 -18.87
N LYS A 65 3.99 1.72 -19.20
CA LYS A 65 3.73 3.14 -18.93
C LYS A 65 3.31 3.40 -17.48
N THR A 66 2.89 2.35 -16.78
CA THR A 66 2.54 2.44 -15.37
C THR A 66 3.81 2.25 -14.54
N PRO A 67 4.09 3.13 -13.56
CA PRO A 67 5.22 2.93 -12.65
C PRO A 67 5.02 1.66 -11.83
N LEU A 68 6.11 1.10 -11.28
CA LEU A 68 6.04 -0.18 -10.59
C LEU A 68 5.27 -0.04 -9.25
N PRO A 69 4.05 -0.64 -9.12
CA PRO A 69 3.21 -0.44 -7.95
C PRO A 69 3.79 -1.15 -6.72
N PHE A 70 3.77 -0.49 -5.56
CA PHE A 70 4.27 -1.07 -4.31
C PHE A 70 3.19 -1.16 -3.23
N MET A 71 2.55 -0.05 -2.91
CA MET A 71 1.47 0.02 -1.93
C MET A 71 0.35 0.93 -2.43
N SER A 72 -0.87 0.73 -1.93
CA SER A 72 -1.95 1.71 -2.12
C SER A 72 -2.96 1.61 -1.00
N PHE A 73 -3.77 2.64 -0.79
CA PHE A 73 -4.90 2.57 0.11
C PHE A 73 -6.11 3.28 -0.47
N ALA A 74 -7.29 2.83 -0.07
CA ALA A 74 -8.55 3.31 -0.62
C ALA A 74 -9.71 3.23 0.38
N SER A 75 -10.65 4.16 0.24
CA SER A 75 -11.95 4.11 0.92
C SER A 75 -12.92 3.22 0.11
N GLN A 76 -13.20 2.03 0.62
CA GLN A 76 -14.17 1.09 0.06
C GLN A 76 -15.50 1.18 0.81
N LYS A 77 -16.60 0.64 0.25
CA LYS A 77 -17.96 0.85 0.79
C LYS A 77 -18.06 0.65 2.32
N ASN A 78 -17.43 -0.40 2.85
CA ASN A 78 -17.54 -0.80 4.26
C ASN A 78 -16.23 -0.71 5.05
N SER A 79 -15.12 -0.32 4.43
CA SER A 79 -13.79 -0.39 5.04
C SER A 79 -12.80 0.54 4.36
N VAL A 80 -11.75 0.91 5.09
CA VAL A 80 -10.53 1.45 4.49
C VAL A 80 -9.61 0.26 4.20
N ASN A 81 -9.16 0.14 2.96
CA ASN A 81 -8.31 -0.98 2.54
C ASN A 81 -6.89 -0.50 2.31
N LEU A 82 -5.92 -1.25 2.82
CA LEU A 82 -4.50 -1.08 2.54
C LEU A 82 -4.03 -2.26 1.68
N TYR A 83 -3.48 -1.96 0.52
CA TYR A 83 -2.89 -2.90 -0.41
C TYR A 83 -1.37 -2.81 -0.30
N HIS A 84 -0.70 -3.93 -0.07
CA HIS A 84 0.74 -3.99 0.06
C HIS A 84 1.31 -5.15 -0.76
N SER A 85 2.00 -4.84 -1.85
CA SER A 85 2.57 -5.85 -2.76
C SER A 85 3.68 -6.67 -2.09
N GLY A 86 4.49 -6.04 -1.22
CA GLY A 86 5.50 -6.74 -0.43
C GLY A 86 4.96 -7.87 0.46
N ILE A 87 3.81 -7.67 1.14
CA ILE A 87 3.15 -8.75 1.91
C ILE A 87 2.80 -9.92 1.01
N TYR A 88 2.32 -9.66 -0.20
CA TYR A 88 1.98 -10.73 -1.14
C TYR A 88 3.21 -11.45 -1.69
N ALA A 89 4.29 -10.73 -1.95
CA ALA A 89 5.46 -11.26 -2.63
C ALA A 89 6.50 -11.90 -1.69
N LYS A 90 6.58 -11.47 -0.42
CA LYS A 90 7.56 -11.95 0.56
C LYS A 90 6.88 -12.63 1.73
N LYS A 91 6.96 -13.97 1.78
CA LYS A 91 6.33 -14.80 2.83
C LYS A 91 6.78 -14.40 4.24
N GLU A 92 8.05 -14.08 4.43
CA GLU A 92 8.58 -13.66 5.74
C GLU A 92 7.93 -12.36 6.23
N LEU A 93 7.69 -11.40 5.32
CA LEU A 93 7.03 -10.14 5.67
C LEU A 93 5.55 -10.37 6.01
N HIS A 94 4.87 -11.23 5.24
CA HIS A 94 3.52 -11.67 5.54
C HIS A 94 3.42 -12.31 6.92
N ASP A 95 4.25 -13.30 7.21
CA ASP A 95 4.21 -14.06 8.46
C ASP A 95 4.54 -13.17 9.66
N TRP A 96 5.53 -12.27 9.52
CA TRP A 96 5.79 -11.25 10.52
C TRP A 96 4.55 -10.40 10.79
N PHE A 97 3.91 -9.86 9.74
CA PHE A 97 2.75 -8.98 9.92
C PHE A 97 1.58 -9.70 10.60
N VAL A 98 1.29 -10.94 10.20
CA VAL A 98 0.23 -11.76 10.82
C VAL A 98 0.50 -12.01 12.31
N ASN A 99 1.76 -12.27 12.67
CA ASN A 99 2.16 -12.49 14.07
C ASN A 99 2.22 -11.21 14.91
N GLU A 100 2.53 -10.07 14.28
CA GLU A 100 2.65 -8.78 14.97
C GLU A 100 1.27 -8.13 15.19
N TYR A 101 0.36 -8.26 14.22
CA TYR A 101 -0.98 -7.64 14.26
C TYR A 101 -1.76 -7.82 15.58
N PRO A 102 -1.89 -9.02 16.17
CA PRO A 102 -2.65 -9.19 17.42
C PRO A 102 -2.04 -8.47 18.63
N LYS A 103 -0.77 -8.05 18.56
CA LYS A 103 -0.13 -7.28 19.64
C LYS A 103 -0.53 -5.80 19.61
N HIS A 104 -0.90 -5.28 18.43
CA HIS A 104 -1.29 -3.89 18.22
C HIS A 104 -2.81 -3.71 18.09
N CYS A 105 -3.56 -4.78 17.80
CA CYS A 105 -4.98 -4.71 17.53
C CYS A 105 -5.80 -5.62 18.45
N LYS A 106 -6.93 -5.08 18.93
CA LYS A 106 -7.93 -5.84 19.69
C LYS A 106 -8.73 -6.81 18.80
N ARG A 107 -8.82 -6.51 17.50
CA ARG A 107 -9.65 -7.25 16.54
C ARG A 107 -8.79 -8.17 15.71
N LYS A 108 -9.40 -9.27 15.25
CA LYS A 108 -8.75 -10.19 14.32
C LYS A 108 -8.38 -9.48 13.02
N LEU A 109 -7.21 -9.80 12.49
CA LEU A 109 -6.76 -9.37 11.18
C LEU A 109 -7.73 -9.86 10.08
N ASP A 110 -8.30 -8.92 9.34
CA ASP A 110 -9.08 -9.20 8.14
C ASP A 110 -8.24 -8.85 6.90
N MET A 111 -7.72 -9.86 6.20
CA MET A 111 -6.90 -9.66 5.02
C MET A 111 -7.15 -10.69 3.91
N GLY A 112 -6.89 -10.29 2.67
CA GLY A 112 -6.67 -11.19 1.53
C GLY A 112 -5.16 -11.32 1.26
N LYS A 113 -4.80 -11.79 0.06
CA LYS A 113 -3.39 -12.01 -0.33
C LYS A 113 -2.49 -10.78 -0.20
N SER A 114 -3.00 -9.60 -0.55
CA SER A 114 -2.26 -8.32 -0.50
C SER A 114 -3.05 -7.20 0.18
N CYS A 115 -4.29 -7.47 0.61
CA CYS A 115 -5.26 -6.44 0.97
C CYS A 115 -5.69 -6.61 2.43
N ILE A 116 -5.34 -5.65 3.28
CA ILE A 116 -5.74 -5.55 4.67
C ILE A 116 -6.98 -4.65 4.74
N ARG A 117 -8.03 -5.07 5.45
CA ARG A 117 -9.33 -4.39 5.50
C ARG A 117 -9.59 -3.85 6.91
N PHE A 118 -9.67 -2.53 7.04
CA PHE A 118 -10.01 -1.84 8.27
C PHE A 118 -11.48 -1.44 8.27
N LYS A 119 -12.31 -2.20 8.97
CA LYS A 119 -13.74 -1.91 9.14
C LYS A 119 -13.99 -0.80 10.18
N TYR A 120 -13.14 -0.74 11.20
CA TYR A 120 -13.24 0.22 12.30
C TYR A 120 -12.06 1.18 12.22
N LEU A 121 -12.34 2.47 11.99
CA LEU A 121 -11.33 3.48 11.71
C LEU A 121 -10.46 3.78 12.94
N ASP A 122 -11.05 3.69 14.13
CA ASP A 122 -10.37 3.94 15.41
C ASP A 122 -9.40 2.81 15.79
N ASP A 123 -9.55 1.63 15.18
CA ASP A 123 -8.72 0.44 15.43
C ASP A 123 -7.60 0.27 14.38
N ILE A 124 -7.40 1.23 13.48
CA ILE A 124 -6.30 1.18 12.49
C ILE A 124 -4.96 1.26 13.25
N PRO A 125 -4.09 0.24 13.16
CA PRO A 125 -2.82 0.21 13.88
C PRO A 125 -1.78 1.05 13.12
N PHE A 126 -1.87 2.37 13.23
CA PHE A 126 -1.02 3.31 12.50
C PHE A 126 0.48 3.05 12.72
N GLU A 127 0.91 2.76 13.94
CA GLU A 127 2.32 2.48 14.25
C GLU A 127 2.82 1.22 13.51
N LEU A 128 2.05 0.13 13.57
CA LEU A 128 2.38 -1.11 12.87
C LEU A 128 2.41 -0.92 11.34
N ILE A 129 1.52 -0.09 10.80
CA ILE A 129 1.55 0.25 9.36
C ILE A 129 2.84 1.01 9.02
N GLY A 130 3.26 1.95 9.87
CA GLY A 130 4.53 2.64 9.69
C GLY A 130 5.73 1.69 9.68
N GLU A 131 5.76 0.72 10.61
CA GLU A 131 6.79 -0.31 10.62
C GLU A 131 6.76 -1.16 9.35
N LEU A 132 5.57 -1.62 8.94
CA LEU A 132 5.36 -2.39 7.72
C LEU A 132 5.92 -1.64 6.50
N THR A 133 5.63 -0.35 6.36
CA THR A 133 6.11 0.49 5.25
C THR A 133 7.65 0.53 5.18
N ARG A 134 8.35 0.57 6.32
CA ARG A 134 9.82 0.62 6.35
C ARG A 134 10.49 -0.73 6.09
N LYS A 135 9.76 -1.85 6.15
CA LYS A 135 10.35 -3.19 6.08
C LYS A 135 10.81 -3.64 4.70
N MET A 136 10.55 -2.87 3.65
CA MET A 136 10.94 -3.23 2.29
C MET A 136 11.51 -2.02 1.57
N THR A 137 12.77 -2.10 1.17
CA THR A 137 13.42 -1.01 0.41
C THR A 137 12.96 -1.00 -1.05
N CYS A 138 13.13 0.14 -1.74
CA CYS A 138 12.83 0.24 -3.16
C CYS A 138 13.60 -0.80 -3.99
N GLN A 139 14.91 -0.94 -3.75
CA GLN A 139 15.73 -1.92 -4.46
C GLN A 139 15.27 -3.36 -4.19
N GLU A 140 15.02 -3.71 -2.93
CA GLU A 140 14.51 -5.05 -2.58
C GLU A 140 13.18 -5.34 -3.28
N TRP A 141 12.28 -4.36 -3.37
CA TRP A 141 11.03 -4.52 -4.09
C TRP A 141 11.25 -4.77 -5.60
N ILE A 142 12.15 -4.02 -6.24
CA ILE A 142 12.51 -4.23 -7.65
C ILE A 142 13.06 -5.65 -7.86
N ASP A 143 13.97 -6.11 -7.00
CA ASP A 143 14.60 -7.43 -7.12
C ASP A 143 13.58 -8.57 -7.00
N ILE A 144 12.67 -8.48 -6.02
CA ILE A 144 11.56 -9.42 -5.84
C ILE A 144 10.63 -9.39 -7.07
N TYR A 145 10.36 -8.20 -7.59
CA TYR A 145 9.49 -8.04 -8.74
C TYR A 145 10.08 -8.66 -10.01
N GLU A 146 11.34 -8.36 -10.32
CA GLU A 146 12.03 -8.90 -11.49
C GLU A 146 12.16 -10.42 -11.45
N SER A 147 12.50 -10.98 -10.29
CA SER A 147 12.63 -12.42 -10.11
C SER A 147 11.28 -13.14 -10.33
N ALA A 148 10.18 -12.56 -9.85
CA ALA A 148 8.84 -13.10 -10.11
C ALA A 148 8.46 -13.07 -11.60
N ILE A 149 8.86 -12.04 -12.35
CA ILE A 149 8.57 -11.93 -13.80
C ILE A 149 9.45 -12.85 -14.63
N LYS A 150 10.76 -12.91 -14.34
CA LYS A 150 11.70 -13.79 -15.06
C LYS A 150 11.25 -15.26 -14.94
N ASN A 151 10.75 -15.66 -13.77
CA ASN A 151 10.21 -17.01 -13.54
C ASN A 151 8.89 -17.30 -14.26
N ARG A 152 8.15 -16.28 -14.75
CA ARG A 152 6.94 -16.47 -15.57
C ARG A 152 7.23 -16.72 -17.06
N LYS A 153 8.45 -16.46 -17.54
CA LYS A 153 8.84 -16.65 -18.95
C LYS A 153 9.30 -18.09 -19.28
N LYS A 154 8.88 -19.09 -18.50
CA LYS A 154 9.15 -20.51 -18.76
C LYS A 154 7.91 -21.22 -19.26
#